data_AF-A0A0D2RYC0-F1
#
_entry.id   AF-A0A0D2RYC0-F1
#
_cell.length_a   1.000
_cell.length_b   1.000
_cell.length_c   1.000
_cell.angle_alpha   90.00
_cell.angle_beta   90.00
_cell.angle_gamma   90.00
#
_symmetry.space_group_name_H-M   'P 1'
#
loop_
_entity.id
_entity.type
_entity.pdbx_description
1 polymer ?
#
loop_
_entity_poly.entity_id
_entity_poly.type
_entity_poly.pdbx_seq_one_letter_code
_entity_poly.pdbx_strand_id
1 'polypeptide(L)'
;MKKGVQLAKRLSPSLSTILNLNASTHSLLSSSPWWSASQHRGVKVNAIHLRPGNVIEKSGRVYQIVESEHKQRGRGGALMQVELRDVDNGNKVSLRFGPEEPVERVFVEEKSFTCLYTEKNTAFLIEPETFDQLQVPLDLFGKSAAYLKG
;
A
#
# COMPACT_ATOMS: atom_id res chain seq x y z
N MET A 1 -19.97 -53.48 5.76
CA MET A 1 -20.46 -52.19 6.30
C MET A 1 -20.00 -51.07 5.40
N LYS A 2 -20.96 -50.32 4.84
CA LYS A 2 -20.97 -48.93 4.30
C LYS A 2 -19.70 -48.38 3.60
N LYS A 3 -19.74 -48.28 2.25
CA LYS A 3 -19.82 -47.05 1.41
C LYS A 3 -18.57 -46.15 1.51
N GLY A 4 -17.75 -45.91 0.47
CA GLY A 4 -18.04 -45.68 -0.94
C GLY A 4 -18.16 -44.18 -1.20
N VAL A 5 -17.14 -43.54 -1.79
CA VAL A 5 -17.26 -42.22 -2.46
C VAL A 5 -16.34 -42.21 -3.68
N GLN A 6 -16.95 -42.25 -4.86
CA GLN A 6 -16.34 -41.96 -6.16
C GLN A 6 -16.39 -40.45 -6.44
N LEU A 7 -15.50 -40.02 -7.33
CA LEU A 7 -15.48 -38.71 -8.00
C LEU A 7 -16.82 -38.38 -8.67
N ALA A 8 -17.23 -37.11 -8.63
CA ALA A 8 -18.06 -36.52 -9.67
C ALA A 8 -17.73 -35.04 -9.89
N LYS A 9 -17.50 -34.74 -11.16
CA LYS A 9 -17.25 -33.43 -11.78
C LYS A 9 -18.52 -32.57 -11.81
N ARG A 10 -18.29 -31.25 -11.94
CA ARG A 10 -19.17 -30.19 -12.50
C ARG A 10 -20.41 -29.81 -11.68
N LEU A 11 -20.59 -28.51 -11.43
CA LEU A 11 -21.44 -27.62 -12.23
C LEU A 11 -21.54 -26.26 -11.50
N SER A 12 -21.25 -25.17 -12.21
CA SER A 12 -21.58 -23.80 -11.80
C SER A 12 -23.09 -23.61 -11.77
N PRO A 13 -23.70 -23.08 -10.69
CA PRO A 13 -25.04 -22.55 -10.76
C PRO A 13 -24.98 -21.10 -11.22
N SER A 14 -25.79 -20.84 -12.24
CA SER A 14 -26.02 -19.61 -12.96
C SER A 14 -26.45 -18.43 -12.09
N LEU A 15 -25.96 -17.24 -12.46
CA LEU A 15 -26.54 -15.94 -12.14
C LEU A 15 -27.97 -15.85 -12.67
N SER A 16 -28.97 -16.06 -11.83
CA SER A 16 -30.31 -15.45 -11.89
C SER A 16 -31.22 -16.09 -10.84
N THR A 17 -32.05 -15.25 -10.21
CA THR A 17 -33.16 -15.63 -9.32
C THR A 17 -32.67 -15.99 -7.90
N ILE A 18 -32.88 -15.19 -6.85
CA ILE A 18 -34.16 -14.66 -6.36
C ILE A 18 -33.92 -13.28 -5.73
N LEU A 19 -34.55 -12.26 -6.32
CA LEU A 19 -34.93 -11.02 -5.64
C LEU A 19 -36.10 -11.35 -4.70
N ASN A 20 -35.99 -11.03 -3.42
CA ASN A 20 -37.17 -10.78 -2.60
C ASN A 20 -36.86 -9.65 -1.59
N LEU A 21 -37.57 -8.54 -1.76
CA LEU A 21 -37.57 -7.36 -0.90
C LEU A 21 -38.82 -7.37 -0.02
N ASN A 22 -38.66 -7.04 1.27
CA ASN A 22 -39.59 -6.39 2.23
C ASN A 22 -39.29 -6.91 3.65
N ALA A 23 -39.17 -6.12 4.73
CA ALA A 23 -39.30 -4.69 4.93
C ALA A 23 -38.65 -4.28 6.28
N SER A 24 -38.30 -2.99 6.36
CA SER A 24 -38.38 -2.06 7.50
C SER A 24 -37.56 -2.28 8.80
N THR A 25 -36.62 -1.32 8.97
CA THR A 25 -36.34 -0.51 10.17
C THR A 25 -35.61 -1.15 11.37
N HIS A 26 -34.28 -1.15 11.31
CA HIS A 26 -33.40 -0.49 12.28
C HIS A 26 -32.15 0.03 11.55
N SER A 27 -31.89 1.33 11.65
CA SER A 27 -30.61 1.99 11.35
C SER A 27 -29.57 1.52 12.40
N LEU A 28 -28.26 1.38 12.15
CA LEU A 28 -27.34 2.27 11.44
C LEU A 28 -26.15 1.49 10.87
N LEU A 29 -25.58 2.08 9.83
CA LEU A 29 -24.33 1.76 9.18
C LEU A 29 -23.18 1.55 10.17
N SER A 30 -22.57 0.36 10.14
CA SER A 30 -21.11 0.26 10.07
C SER A 30 -20.80 -0.60 8.85
N SER A 31 -21.04 0.06 7.73
CA SER A 31 -20.61 -0.29 6.40
C SER A 31 -19.09 -0.36 6.37
N SER A 32 -18.55 -1.53 6.66
CA SER A 32 -17.29 -1.93 6.07
C SER A 32 -17.52 -3.32 5.52
N PRO A 33 -17.90 -3.42 4.24
CA PRO A 33 -17.90 -4.71 3.57
C PRO A 33 -16.56 -5.39 3.81
N TRP A 34 -16.57 -6.68 4.08
CA TRP A 34 -15.37 -7.50 4.30
C TRP A 34 -14.33 -7.43 3.16
N TRP A 35 -14.68 -6.84 2.02
CA TRP A 35 -13.80 -6.55 0.89
C TRP A 35 -13.20 -5.12 0.89
N SER A 36 -13.62 -4.22 1.78
CA SER A 36 -13.13 -2.83 1.88
C SER A 36 -11.77 -2.69 2.57
N ALA A 37 -11.14 -3.80 2.96
CA ALA A 37 -9.79 -3.80 3.48
C ALA A 37 -8.88 -4.58 2.53
N SER A 38 -8.71 -4.10 1.29
CA SER A 38 -7.44 -4.37 0.60
C SER A 38 -6.37 -3.50 1.26
N GLN A 39 -5.97 -3.89 2.47
CA GLN A 39 -4.79 -3.35 3.12
C GLN A 39 -3.59 -4.04 2.49
N HIS A 40 -3.11 -3.53 1.36
CA HIS A 40 -1.72 -3.73 0.98
C HIS A 40 -0.81 -2.93 1.93
N ARG A 41 -0.96 -3.12 3.25
CA ARG A 41 -0.07 -2.55 4.28
C ARG A 41 1.20 -3.38 4.33
N GLY A 42 1.97 -3.27 3.26
CA GLY A 42 3.30 -3.82 3.11
C GLY A 42 3.44 -5.35 3.25
N VAL A 43 4.60 -5.86 2.84
CA VAL A 43 5.02 -7.24 3.15
C VAL A 43 6.09 -7.15 4.23
N LYS A 44 5.99 -8.02 5.24
CA LYS A 44 7.04 -8.16 6.24
C LYS A 44 8.25 -8.83 5.60
N VAL A 45 9.39 -8.15 5.63
CA VAL A 45 10.67 -8.63 5.11
C VAL A 45 11.73 -8.53 6.20
N ASN A 46 12.66 -9.47 6.24
CA ASN A 46 13.76 -9.40 7.21
C ASN A 46 14.69 -8.24 6.87
N ALA A 47 15.24 -7.57 7.89
CA ALA A 47 16.05 -6.37 7.72
C ALA A 47 17.30 -6.59 6.85
N ILE A 48 17.84 -7.82 6.80
CA ILE A 48 18.97 -8.18 5.93
C ILE A 48 18.66 -8.03 4.42
N HIS A 49 17.38 -8.09 4.04
CA HIS A 49 16.90 -7.91 2.67
C HIS A 49 16.58 -6.45 2.32
N LEU A 50 16.78 -5.53 3.25
CA LEU A 50 16.64 -4.10 2.97
C LEU A 50 17.76 -3.64 2.03
N ARG A 51 17.37 -2.77 1.09
CA ARG A 51 18.23 -2.21 0.04
C ARG A 51 17.88 -0.74 -0.16
N PRO A 52 18.83 0.09 -0.61
CA PRO A 52 18.56 1.45 -1.05
C PRO A 52 17.41 1.50 -2.07
N GLY A 53 16.55 2.51 -1.96
CA GLY A 53 15.36 2.68 -2.78
C GLY A 53 14.11 1.97 -2.27
N ASN A 54 14.23 0.95 -1.41
CA ASN A 54 13.06 0.36 -0.77
C ASN A 54 12.34 1.40 0.10
N VAL A 55 11.02 1.27 0.23
CA VAL A 55 10.21 2.08 1.12
C VAL A 55 9.70 1.22 2.27
N ILE A 56 9.77 1.71 3.50
CA ILE A 56 9.37 1.01 4.71
C ILE A 56 8.43 1.87 5.54
N GLU A 57 7.56 1.22 6.30
CA GLU A 57 6.75 1.87 7.33
C GLU A 57 7.34 1.54 8.71
N LYS A 58 7.55 2.57 9.54
CA LYS A 58 7.97 2.39 10.93
C LYS A 58 7.29 3.43 11.82
N SER A 59 6.61 2.97 12.85
CA SER A 59 5.91 3.83 13.82
C SER A 59 4.89 4.77 13.16
N GLY A 60 4.17 4.29 12.14
CA GLY A 60 3.17 5.05 11.40
C GLY A 60 3.74 6.11 10.46
N ARG A 61 5.03 6.08 10.16
CA ARG A 61 5.70 6.97 9.20
C ARG A 61 6.34 6.17 8.08
N VAL A 62 6.33 6.76 6.89
CA VAL A 62 6.89 6.15 5.67
C VAL A 62 8.27 6.71 5.39
N TYR A 63 9.22 5.83 5.16
CA TYR A 63 10.61 6.18 4.89
C TYR A 63 11.13 5.49 3.65
N GLN A 64 11.89 6.22 2.83
CA GLN A 64 12.72 5.64 1.78
C GLN A 64 14.11 5.31 2.33
N ILE A 65 14.62 4.12 2.03
CA ILE A 65 15.97 3.71 2.39
C ILE A 65 16.97 4.42 1.47
N VAL A 66 17.87 5.19 2.05
CA VAL A 66 18.97 5.85 1.35
C VAL A 66 20.20 4.94 1.32
N GLU A 67 20.50 4.29 2.44
CA GLU A 67 21.68 3.44 2.59
C GLU A 67 21.40 2.28 3.55
N SER A 68 22.06 1.14 3.34
CA SER A 68 21.96 -0.03 4.22
C SER A 68 23.30 -0.74 4.34
N GLU A 69 23.79 -0.90 5.57
CA GLU A 69 25.07 -1.54 5.89
C GLU A 69 24.87 -2.74 6.82
N HIS A 70 25.46 -3.88 6.46
CA HIS A 70 25.53 -5.05 7.35
C HIS A 70 26.85 -5.02 8.12
N LYS A 71 26.78 -4.77 9.42
CA LYS A 71 27.96 -4.68 10.30
C LYS A 71 28.05 -5.91 11.19
N GLN A 72 29.14 -6.66 11.02
CA GLN A 72 29.53 -7.71 11.96
C GLN A 72 30.26 -7.08 13.15
N ARG A 73 29.77 -7.27 14.39
CA ARG A 73 30.58 -6.93 15.57
C ARG A 73 31.46 -8.13 15.89
N GLY A 74 32.79 -7.99 15.86
CA GLY A 74 33.79 -9.05 16.11
C GLY A 74 33.26 -10.38 16.71
N ARG A 75 33.09 -10.43 18.05
CA ARG A 75 32.56 -11.61 18.79
C ARG A 75 31.06 -11.52 19.14
N GLY A 76 30.32 -10.59 18.55
CA GLY A 76 28.90 -10.34 18.82
C GLY A 76 28.03 -10.53 17.57
N GLY A 77 26.71 -10.56 17.75
CA GLY A 77 25.77 -10.68 16.65
C GLY A 77 25.94 -9.61 15.57
N ALA A 78 25.37 -9.88 14.40
CA ALA A 78 25.37 -8.94 13.30
C ALA A 78 24.28 -7.88 13.46
N LEU A 79 24.47 -6.71 12.86
CA LEU A 79 23.53 -5.60 12.91
C LEU A 79 23.37 -4.97 11.54
N MET A 80 22.14 -4.64 11.17
CA MET A 80 21.85 -3.83 10.00
C MET A 80 21.74 -2.36 10.43
N GLN A 81 22.62 -1.49 9.92
CA GLN A 81 22.48 -0.05 10.05
C GLN A 81 21.85 0.49 8.76
N VAL A 82 20.77 1.25 8.89
CA VAL A 82 19.99 1.74 7.74
C VAL A 82 19.82 3.24 7.88
N GLU A 83 20.18 3.98 6.83
CA GLU A 83 19.85 5.39 6.69
C GLU A 83 18.57 5.55 5.90
N LEU A 84 17.68 6.35 6.45
CA LEU A 84 16.31 6.54 6.00
C LEU A 84 16.08 8.02 5.69
N ARG A 85 15.20 8.29 4.72
CA ARG A 85 14.64 9.60 4.43
C ARG A 85 13.14 9.54 4.61
N ASP A 86 12.60 10.37 5.49
CA ASP A 86 11.16 10.53 5.70
C ASP A 86 10.53 11.07 4.41
N VAL A 87 9.46 10.43 3.94
CA VAL A 87 8.81 10.78 2.67
C VAL A 87 8.05 12.11 2.79
N ASP A 88 7.49 12.43 3.96
CA ASP A 88 6.64 13.60 4.14
C ASP A 88 7.46 14.88 4.27
N ASN A 89 8.52 14.84 5.07
CA ASN A 89 9.32 16.03 5.40
C ASN A 89 10.75 15.99 4.83
N GLY A 90 11.20 14.86 4.29
CA GLY A 90 12.52 14.72 3.67
C GLY A 90 13.69 14.61 4.65
N ASN A 91 13.45 14.57 5.97
CA ASN A 91 14.49 14.47 6.99
C ASN A 91 15.18 13.12 6.96
N LYS A 92 16.49 13.11 7.24
CA LYS A 92 17.28 11.88 7.35
C LYS A 92 17.29 11.34 8.78
N VAL A 93 17.13 10.02 8.91
CA VAL A 93 17.15 9.31 10.20
C VAL A 93 17.99 8.04 10.05
N SER A 94 18.78 7.69 11.07
CA SER A 94 19.52 6.42 11.09
C SER A 94 18.88 5.46 12.09
N LEU A 95 18.49 4.27 11.61
CA LEU A 95 17.94 3.20 12.43
C LEU A 95 18.85 1.97 12.39
N ARG A 96 18.68 1.10 13.39
CA ARG A 96 19.43 -0.14 13.55
C ARG A 96 18.45 -1.28 13.76
N PHE A 97 18.66 -2.37 13.03
CA PHE A 97 17.81 -3.55 13.06
C PHE A 97 18.65 -4.80 13.28
N GLY A 98 18.06 -5.79 13.95
CA GLY A 98 18.60 -7.16 13.90
C GLY A 98 18.49 -7.74 12.47
N PRO A 99 19.39 -8.61 12.01
CA PRO A 99 19.35 -9.15 10.63
C PRO A 99 18.03 -9.87 10.30
N GLU A 100 17.50 -10.61 11.29
CA GLU A 100 16.24 -11.34 11.22
C GLU A 100 15.05 -10.54 11.78
N GLU A 101 15.23 -9.25 12.08
CA GLU A 101 14.12 -8.41 12.53
C GLU A 101 13.15 -8.16 11.36
N PRO A 102 11.86 -8.47 11.51
CA PRO A 102 10.88 -8.22 10.46
C PRO A 102 10.57 -6.72 10.37
N VAL A 103 10.62 -6.20 9.16
CA VAL A 103 10.34 -4.80 8.82
C VAL A 103 9.20 -4.74 7.80
N GLU A 104 8.27 -3.81 7.98
CA GLU A 104 7.15 -3.60 7.07
C GLU A 104 7.64 -2.83 5.84
N ARG A 105 7.73 -3.52 4.70
CA ARG A 105 8.10 -2.92 3.41
C ARG A 105 6.86 -2.50 2.66
N VAL A 106 6.80 -1.24 2.28
CA VAL A 106 5.74 -0.66 1.44
C VAL A 106 6.14 -0.81 -0.03
N PHE A 107 5.21 -1.26 -0.86
CA PHE A 107 5.36 -1.23 -2.31
C PHE A 107 4.89 0.12 -2.82
N VAL A 108 5.77 0.80 -3.55
CA VAL A 108 5.46 2.07 -4.21
C VAL A 108 5.45 1.80 -5.70
N GLU A 109 4.38 2.23 -6.34
CA GLU A 109 4.23 2.21 -7.79
C GLU A 109 4.30 3.65 -8.29
N GLU A 110 5.13 3.88 -9.31
CA GLU A 110 5.20 5.16 -9.99
C GLU A 110 4.33 5.08 -11.24
N LYS A 111 3.35 5.97 -11.35
CA LYS A 111 2.45 6.07 -12.49
C LYS A 111 2.42 7.50 -13.00
N SER A 112 2.41 7.63 -14.32
CA SER A 112 2.30 8.91 -14.99
C SER A 112 0.84 9.31 -15.16
N PHE A 113 0.50 10.52 -14.72
CA PHE A 113 -0.82 11.11 -14.91
C PHE A 113 -0.71 12.44 -15.66
N THR A 114 -1.74 12.75 -16.43
CA THR A 114 -1.90 14.06 -17.07
C THR A 114 -2.84 14.93 -16.23
N CYS A 115 -2.43 16.16 -15.93
CA CYS A 115 -3.32 17.12 -15.28
C CYS A 115 -4.34 17.63 -16.30
N LEU A 116 -5.64 17.50 -15.97
CA LEU A 116 -6.73 18.02 -16.80
C LEU A 116 -7.02 19.48 -16.47
N TYR A 117 -7.28 19.75 -15.19
CA TYR A 117 -7.54 21.07 -14.67
C TYR A 117 -7.31 21.08 -13.15
N THR A 118 -7.25 22.29 -12.60
CA THR A 118 -7.23 22.51 -11.15
C THR A 118 -8.47 23.29 -10.76
N GLU A 119 -9.12 22.89 -9.66
CA GLU A 119 -10.26 23.62 -9.11
C GLU A 119 -10.04 23.83 -7.62
N LYS A 120 -10.17 25.08 -7.15
CA LYS A 120 -9.97 25.47 -5.75
C LYS A 120 -8.61 25.01 -5.21
N ASN A 121 -8.58 23.88 -4.50
CA ASN A 121 -7.36 23.30 -3.90
C ASN A 121 -7.13 21.84 -4.33
N THR A 122 -7.65 21.44 -5.49
CA THR A 122 -7.61 20.06 -5.97
C THR A 122 -7.18 20.02 -7.43
N ALA A 123 -6.22 19.15 -7.74
CA ALA A 123 -5.85 18.80 -9.10
C ALA A 123 -6.65 17.57 -9.55
N PHE A 124 -7.20 17.66 -10.75
CA PHE A 124 -7.89 16.55 -11.41
C PHE A 124 -6.92 15.95 -12.43
N LEU A 125 -6.53 14.71 -12.17
CA LEU A 125 -5.55 13.97 -12.95
C LEU A 125 -6.24 12.84 -13.70
N ILE A 126 -5.69 12.46 -14.86
CA ILE A 126 -6.13 11.30 -15.64
C ILE A 126 -4.96 10.39 -15.97
N GLU A 127 -5.15 9.08 -15.80
CA GLU A 127 -4.21 8.06 -16.28
C GLU A 127 -4.42 7.85 -17.79
N PRO A 128 -3.38 7.95 -18.64
CA PRO A 128 -3.53 7.96 -20.09
C PRO A 128 -3.95 6.60 -20.69
N GLU A 129 -3.73 5.49 -19.97
CA GLU A 129 -4.00 4.15 -20.47
C GLU A 129 -5.38 3.63 -20.04
N THR A 130 -5.74 3.83 -18.77
CA THR A 130 -7.01 3.36 -18.19
C THR A 130 -8.12 4.41 -18.25
N PHE A 131 -7.76 5.67 -18.49
CA PHE A 131 -8.65 6.83 -18.36
C PHE A 131 -9.24 7.02 -16.95
N ASP A 132 -8.60 6.41 -15.94
CA ASP A 132 -8.99 6.56 -14.54
C ASP A 132 -8.67 7.98 -14.06
N GLN A 133 -9.64 8.59 -13.38
CA GLN A 133 -9.51 9.94 -12.86
C GLN A 133 -9.16 9.92 -11.37
N LEU A 134 -8.21 10.76 -10.98
CA LEU A 134 -7.78 10.93 -9.60
C LEU A 134 -7.89 12.39 -9.17
N GLN A 135 -8.43 12.60 -7.97
CA GLN A 135 -8.48 13.91 -7.34
C GLN A 135 -7.40 13.98 -6.27
N VAL A 136 -6.47 14.91 -6.44
CA VAL A 136 -5.31 15.05 -5.54
C VAL A 136 -5.27 16.46 -4.96
N PRO A 137 -5.23 16.63 -3.62
CA PRO A 137 -5.02 17.94 -3.02
C PRO A 137 -3.75 18.62 -3.52
N LEU A 138 -3.83 19.91 -3.84
CA LEU A 138 -2.68 20.67 -4.37
C LEU A 138 -1.51 20.74 -3.38
N ASP A 139 -1.80 20.68 -2.07
CA ASP A 139 -0.79 20.69 -1.01
C ASP A 139 0.23 19.55 -1.12
N LEU A 140 -0.18 18.40 -1.67
CA LEU A 140 0.71 17.23 -1.85
C LEU A 140 1.76 17.44 -2.96
N PHE A 141 1.52 18.35 -3.91
CA PHE A 141 2.50 18.68 -4.95
C PHE A 141 3.54 19.71 -4.46
N GLY A 142 3.30 20.34 -3.30
CA GLY A 142 4.17 21.35 -2.72
C GLY A 142 4.50 22.48 -3.71
N LYS A 143 5.78 22.85 -3.80
CA LYS A 143 6.25 23.92 -4.71
C LYS A 143 6.03 23.60 -6.19
N SER A 144 5.89 22.32 -6.54
CA SER A 144 5.73 21.88 -7.92
C SER A 144 4.32 22.12 -8.47
N ALA A 145 3.34 22.40 -7.60
CA ALA A 145 1.97 22.74 -8.00
C ALA A 145 1.93 23.90 -9.02
N ALA A 146 2.86 24.86 -8.93
CA ALA A 146 2.96 25.99 -9.84
C ALA A 146 3.26 25.61 -11.31
N TYR A 147 3.73 24.39 -11.55
CA TYR A 147 4.05 23.88 -12.89
C TYR A 147 2.94 23.02 -13.49
N LEU A 148 1.84 22.76 -12.77
CA LEU A 148 0.68 22.08 -13.32
C LEU A 148 -0.01 23.02 -14.32
N LYS A 149 0.18 22.73 -15.61
CA LYS A 149 -0.50 23.41 -16.71
C LYS A 149 -1.67 22.53 -17.13
N GLY A 150 -2.88 23.09 -17.11
CA GLY A 150 -4.03 22.55 -17.82
C GLY A 150 -3.98 22.94 -19.30
#